data_AF-A0A515A0T1-F1
#
_entry.id   AF-A0A515A0T1-F1
#
_cell.length_a   1.000
_cell.length_b   1.000
_cell.length_c   1.000
_cell.angle_alpha   90.00
_cell.angle_beta   90.00
_cell.angle_gamma   90.00
#
_symmetry.space_group_name_H-M   'P 1'
#
loop_
_entity.id
_entity.type
_entity.pdbx_description
1 polymer ?
#
loop_
_entity_poly.entity_id
_entity_poly.type
_entity_poly.pdbx_seq_one_letter_code
_entity_poly.pdbx_strand_id
1 'polypeptide(L)' 'MEWPTFFADVPDFRLNRRKRHLLLDILVISLLAVICGADYCEEIALYGRQKETFLRTFLSLPNGIP' A
#
# COMPACT_ATOMS: atom_id res chain seq x y z
N MET A 1 -6.21 6.97 -10.98
CA MET A 1 -6.42 7.67 -9.69
C MET A 1 -5.14 8.44 -9.38
N GLU A 2 -5.26 9.69 -8.92
CA GLU A 2 -4.12 10.61 -8.71
C GLU A 2 -3.39 10.38 -7.38
N TRP A 3 -3.18 9.11 -6.98
CA TRP A 3 -2.54 8.75 -5.71
C TRP A 3 -1.16 9.40 -5.48
N PRO A 4 -0.26 9.48 -6.49
CA PRO A 4 1.03 10.11 -6.30
C PRO A 4 0.93 11.57 -5.86
N THR A 5 -0.07 12.30 -6.35
CA THR A 5 -0.29 13.71 -6.02
C THR A 5 -0.78 13.87 -4.58
N PHE A 6 -1.69 13.01 -4.11
CA PHE A 6 -2.20 13.07 -2.74
C PHE A 6 -1.14 12.73 -1.68
N PHE A 7 -0.19 11.86 -2.03
CA PHE A 7 0.89 11.45 -1.14
C PHE A 7 2.24 12.10 -1.46
N ALA A 8 2.27 13.12 -2.33
CA ALA A 8 3.51 13.75 -2.80
C ALA A 8 4.36 14.33 -1.67
N ASP A 9 3.70 14.89 -0.66
CA ASP A 9 4.36 15.54 0.49
C ASP A 9 4.68 14.56 1.63
N VAL A 10 4.43 13.26 1.47
CA VAL A 10 4.74 12.25 2.50
C VAL A 10 6.17 11.72 2.30
N PRO A 11 7.14 12.13 3.13
CA PRO A 11 8.51 11.63 3.02
C PRO A 11 8.62 10.15 3.40
N ASP A 12 9.47 9.42 2.67
CA ASP A 12 9.77 8.02 2.96
C ASP A 12 10.98 7.88 3.91
N PHE A 13 10.69 7.92 5.21
CA PHE A 13 11.68 7.76 6.29
C PHE A 13 12.25 6.35 6.44
N ARG A 14 11.75 5.35 5.68
CA ARG A 14 12.27 3.99 5.77
C ARG A 14 13.72 3.96 5.29
N LEU A 15 14.51 3.04 5.84
CA LEU A 15 15.90 2.88 5.44
C LEU A 15 15.99 2.42 3.98
N ASN A 16 16.72 3.14 3.11
CA ASN A 16 16.77 2.86 1.66
C ASN A 16 17.09 1.40 1.31
N ARG A 17 18.07 0.78 1.99
CA ARG A 17 18.42 -0.66 1.81
C ARG A 17 17.35 -1.66 2.30
N ARG A 18 16.24 -1.19 2.88
CA ARG A 18 15.12 -1.98 3.40
C ARG A 18 13.78 -1.62 2.74
N LYS A 19 13.80 -0.94 1.59
CA LYS A 19 12.59 -0.61 0.82
C LYS A 19 12.32 -1.69 -0.23
N ARG A 20 11.60 -2.75 0.16
CA ARG A 20 11.12 -3.77 -0.79
C ARG A 20 9.87 -3.31 -1.54
N HIS A 21 8.96 -2.60 -0.87
CA HIS A 21 7.70 -2.14 -1.46
C HIS A 21 7.67 -0.62 -1.55
N LEU A 22 7.01 -0.10 -2.59
CA LEU A 22 6.82 1.33 -2.78
C LEU A 22 6.02 1.90 -1.59
N LEU A 23 6.40 3.08 -1.11
CA LEU A 23 5.67 3.71 0.00
C LEU A 23 4.22 3.97 -0.40
N LEU A 24 4.00 4.45 -1.63
CA LEU A 24 2.67 4.72 -2.17
C LEU A 24 1.77 3.49 -2.12
N ASP A 25 2.27 2.33 -2.56
CA ASP A 25 1.51 1.07 -2.53
C ASP A 25 1.10 0.70 -1.11
N ILE A 26 2.02 0.83 -0.14
CA ILE A 26 1.73 0.56 1.29
C ILE A 26 0.64 1.50 1.82
N LEU A 27 0.75 2.81 1.54
CA LEU A 27 -0.18 3.80 2.04
C LEU A 27 -1.58 3.60 1.47
N VAL A 28 -1.70 3.34 0.17
CA VAL A 28 -3.00 3.10 -0.48
C VAL A 28 -3.64 1.81 0.02
N ILE A 29 -2.88 0.72 0.15
CA ILE A 29 -3.41 -0.55 0.70
C ILE A 29 -3.87 -0.34 2.14
N SER A 30 -3.08 0.33 2.96
CA SER A 30 -3.41 0.61 4.37
C SER A 30 -4.68 1.45 4.49
N LEU A 31 -4.80 2.52 3.70
CA LEU A 31 -5.99 3.37 3.70
C LEU A 31 -7.25 2.58 3.35
N LEU A 32 -7.22 1.80 2.26
CA LEU A 32 -8.37 1.02 1.83
C LEU A 32 -8.74 -0.07 2.84
N ALA A 33 -7.75 -0.76 3.40
CA ALA A 33 -7.97 -1.79 4.41
C ALA A 33 -8.59 -1.21 5.69
N VAL A 34 -8.08 -0.09 6.19
CA VAL A 34 -8.60 0.58 7.40
C VAL A 34 -10.03 1.07 7.20
N ILE A 35 -10.37 1.63 6.02
CA ILE A 35 -11.76 1.98 5.68
C ILE A 35 -12.67 0.74 5.70
N CYS A 36 -12.13 -0.43 5.33
CA CYS A 36 -12.83 -1.71 5.39
C CYS A 36 -12.79 -2.39 6.78
N GLY A 37 -12.28 -1.72 7.82
CA GLY A 37 -12.29 -2.21 9.20
C GLY A 37 -11.08 -3.04 9.62
N ALA A 38 -9.94 -2.91 8.93
CA ALA A 38 -8.69 -3.48 9.42
C ALA A 38 -8.12 -2.61 10.56
N ASP A 39 -7.87 -3.24 11.70
CA ASP A 39 -7.26 -2.64 12.89
C ASP A 39 -5.75 -2.92 12.98
N TYR A 40 -5.28 -4.02 12.37
CA TYR A 40 -3.90 -4.49 12.48
C TYR A 40 -3.21 -4.68 11.12
N CYS A 41 -1.87 -4.63 11.12
CA CYS A 41 -1.07 -4.79 9.90
C CYS A 41 -1.29 -6.15 9.22
N GLU A 42 -1.53 -7.21 9.99
CA GLU A 42 -1.84 -8.55 9.46
C GLU A 42 -3.13 -8.54 8.64
N GLU A 43 -4.12 -7.75 9.08
CA GLU A 43 -5.41 -7.59 8.40
C GLU A 43 -5.27 -6.72 7.15
N ILE A 44 -4.42 -5.69 7.19
CA ILE A 44 -4.06 -4.90 5.99
C ILE A 44 -3.42 -5.80 4.94
N ALA A 45 -2.47 -6.65 5.34
CA ALA A 45 -1.83 -7.60 4.43
C ALA A 45 -2.81 -8.66 3.92
N LEU A 46 -3.76 -9.11 4.76
CA LEU A 46 -4.85 -10.01 4.36
C LEU A 46 -5.76 -9.36 3.31
N TYR A 47 -6.20 -8.12 3.53
CA TYR A 47 -6.96 -7.33 2.57
C TYR A 47 -6.21 -7.21 1.24
N GLY A 48 -4.92 -6.85 1.30
CA GLY A 48 -4.07 -6.74 0.14
C GLY A 48 -4.03 -8.02 -0.69
N ARG A 49 -3.86 -9.18 -0.05
CA ARG A 49 -3.89 -10.49 -0.73
C ARG A 49 -5.27 -10.82 -1.30
N GLN A 50 -6.34 -10.57 -0.57
CA GLN A 50 -7.71 -10.84 -1.03
C GLN A 50 -8.14 -9.95 -2.21
N LYS A 51 -7.58 -8.74 -2.31
CA LYS A 51 -7.92 -7.74 -3.32
C LYS A 51 -6.80 -7.48 -4.34
N GLU A 52 -5.77 -8.32 -4.39
CA GLU A 52 -4.58 -8.08 -5.20
C GLU A 52 -4.91 -7.81 -6.67
N THR A 53 -5.78 -8.62 -7.28
CA THR A 53 -6.23 -8.42 -8.67
C THR A 53 -6.83 -7.04 -8.91
N PHE A 54 -7.64 -6.54 -7.96
CA PHE A 54 -8.22 -5.20 -8.04
C PHE A 54 -7.16 -4.11 -7.82
N LEU A 55 -6.30 -4.28 -6.81
CA LEU A 55 -5.24 -3.33 -6.49
C LEU A 55 -4.27 -3.15 -7.66
N ARG A 56 -3.94 -4.23 -8.39
CA ARG A 56 -3.07 -4.19 -9.59
C ARG A 56 -3.65 -3.39 -10.75
N THR A 57 -4.93 -3.03 -10.72
CA THR A 57 -5.52 -2.16 -11.77
C THR A 57 -5.06 -0.70 -11.66
N PHE A 58 -4.54 -0.28 -10.49
CA PHE A 58 -4.07 1.10 -10.27
C PHE A 58 -2.81 1.23 -9.39
N LEU A 59 -2.29 0.15 -8.81
CA LEU A 59 -1.01 0.10 -8.10
C LEU A 59 0.02 -0.75 -8.88
N SER A 60 1.30 -0.39 -8.77
CA SER A 60 2.38 -1.10 -9.47
C SER A 60 2.68 -2.46 -8.83
N LEU A 61 2.77 -2.50 -7.50
CA LEU A 61 3.05 -3.72 -6.71
C LEU A 61 4.22 -4.55 -7.27
N PRO A 62 5.42 -3.94 -7.47
CA PRO A 62 6.55 -4.59 -8.13
C PRO A 62 7.04 -5.83 -7.37
N ASN A 63 6.82 -5.89 -6.06
CA ASN A 63 7.19 -7.01 -5.20
C ASN A 63 5.97 -7.65 -4.50
N GLY A 64 4.78 -7.48 -5.07
CA GLY A 64 3.52 -7.96 -4.48
C GLY A 64 3.06 -7.17 -3.26
N ILE A 65 2.19 -7.80 -2.46
CA ILE A 65 1.59 -7.21 -1.26
C ILE A 65 2.65 -7.05 -0.15
N PRO A 66 2.78 -5.85 0.45
CA PRO A 66 3.70 -5.59 1.57
C PRO A 66 3.46 -6.43 2.82
#